data_AF-A0A0P0A9D8-F1
#
_entry.id   AF-A0A0P0A9D8-F1
#
_cell.length_a   1.000
_cell.length_b   1.000
_cell.length_c   1.000
_cell.angle_alpha   90.00
_cell.angle_beta   90.00
_cell.angle_gamma   90.00
#
_symmetry.space_group_name_H-M   'P 1'
#
loop_
_entity.id
_entity.type
_entity.pdbx_description
1 polymer ?
#
loop_
_entity_poly.entity_id
_entity_poly.type
_entity_poly.pdbx_seq_one_letter_code
_entity_poly.pdbx_strand_id
1 'polypeptide(L)'
;MGIIDKLLGVLFGEERNVVRETAEIFLENRENSGARDAEFRSSALEQFAREFALERKGGFDRFMDGLNRVPRPLMAFGTIGLCVAAMVDPVWFAARMQGIALVPEPLWWLFGAIVSFYFGARYQVKSQDFQRSVVATMAQAPLVTANIAALNALAAGSRGLPPTSAGNGQDNPALMAWRQADDE
;
A
#
# COMPACT_ATOMS: atom_id res chain seq x y z
N MET A 1 -19.63 66.46 -20.12
CA MET A 1 -18.90 65.49 -20.95
C MET A 1 -17.48 65.99 -21.14
N GLY A 2 -16.71 65.97 -20.05
CA GLY A 2 -15.38 66.57 -19.99
C GLY A 2 -14.30 65.53 -20.23
N ILE A 3 -13.40 65.82 -21.15
CA ILE A 3 -12.22 65.00 -21.47
C ILE A 3 -11.30 64.86 -20.23
N ILE A 4 -11.39 65.80 -19.29
CA ILE A 4 -10.71 65.79 -17.99
C ILE A 4 -11.21 64.65 -17.10
N ASP A 5 -12.51 64.31 -17.14
CA ASP A 5 -13.10 63.20 -16.40
C ASP A 5 -12.62 61.84 -16.94
N LYS A 6 -12.42 61.75 -18.27
CA LYS A 6 -11.79 60.59 -18.93
C LYS A 6 -10.31 60.46 -18.62
N LEU A 7 -9.58 61.57 -18.51
CA LEU A 7 -8.15 61.55 -18.16
C LEU A 7 -7.92 61.19 -16.70
N LEU A 8 -8.74 61.69 -15.77
CA LEU A 8 -8.71 61.24 -14.38
C LEU A 8 -9.20 59.80 -14.22
N GLY A 9 -10.19 59.36 -15.01
CA GLY A 9 -10.62 57.96 -15.04
C GLY A 9 -9.55 56.99 -15.55
N VAL A 10 -8.67 57.41 -16.46
CA VAL A 10 -7.54 56.59 -16.95
C VAL A 10 -6.37 56.59 -15.97
N LEU A 11 -6.14 57.70 -15.26
CA LEU A 11 -5.08 57.81 -14.25
C LEU A 11 -5.43 57.15 -12.91
N PHE A 12 -6.71 57.06 -12.54
CA PHE A 12 -7.16 56.56 -11.23
C PHE A 12 -8.14 55.38 -11.29
N GLY A 13 -8.54 54.91 -12.47
CA GLY A 13 -9.68 53.98 -12.63
C GLY A 13 -9.36 52.49 -12.70
N GLU A 14 -8.08 52.09 -12.73
CA GLU A 14 -7.69 50.66 -12.89
C GLU A 14 -6.76 50.14 -11.79
N GLU A 15 -6.40 50.98 -10.81
CA GLU A 15 -5.39 50.62 -9.79
C GLU A 15 -5.93 49.80 -8.62
N ARG A 16 -7.23 49.56 -8.49
CA ARG A 16 -7.74 48.78 -7.34
C ARG A 16 -7.42 47.29 -7.43
N ASN A 17 -7.14 46.76 -8.62
CA ASN A 17 -6.76 45.36 -8.79
C ASN A 17 -5.23 45.18 -8.84
N VAL A 18 -4.52 46.10 -9.51
CA VAL A 18 -3.06 46.04 -9.67
C VAL A 18 -2.31 46.37 -8.38
N VAL A 19 -2.84 47.28 -7.53
CA VAL A 19 -2.26 47.55 -6.21
C VAL A 19 -2.47 46.38 -5.27
N ARG A 20 -3.57 45.62 -5.40
CA ARG A 20 -3.76 44.38 -4.64
C ARG A 20 -2.77 43.32 -5.10
N GLU A 21 -2.62 43.13 -6.41
CA GLU A 21 -1.70 42.16 -7.00
C GLU A 21 -0.22 42.51 -6.73
N THR A 22 0.11 43.80 -6.64
CA THR A 22 1.46 44.27 -6.29
C THR A 22 1.70 44.33 -4.77
N ALA A 23 0.68 44.60 -3.96
CA ALA A 23 0.80 44.54 -2.50
C ALA A 23 0.90 43.09 -2.00
N GLU A 24 0.28 42.12 -2.68
CA GLU A 24 0.46 40.69 -2.41
C GLU A 24 1.90 40.20 -2.71
N ILE A 25 2.71 40.97 -3.46
CA ILE A 25 4.14 40.71 -3.70
C ILE A 25 5.01 41.19 -2.52
N PHE A 26 4.56 42.17 -1.72
CA PHE A 26 5.33 42.75 -0.60
C PHE A 26 4.78 42.44 0.80
N LEU A 27 3.50 42.09 0.92
CA LEU A 27 2.88 41.55 2.13
C LEU A 27 2.26 40.20 1.81
N GLU A 28 2.76 39.16 2.46
CA GLU A 28 2.19 37.82 2.35
C GLU A 28 0.71 37.86 2.73
N ASN A 29 -0.15 37.44 1.80
CA ASN A 29 -1.58 37.31 2.04
C ASN A 29 -1.81 36.29 3.17
N ARG A 30 -2.17 36.79 4.37
CA ARG A 30 -2.30 35.96 5.58
C ARG A 30 -3.25 34.78 5.41
N GLU A 31 -4.27 34.91 4.55
CA GLU A 31 -5.21 33.83 4.25
C GLU A 31 -4.53 32.71 3.42
N ASN A 32 -3.72 33.10 2.43
CA ASN A 32 -2.99 32.16 1.58
C ASN A 32 -1.83 31.50 2.35
N SER A 33 -1.22 32.22 3.29
CA SER A 33 -0.25 31.66 4.24
C SER A 33 -0.91 30.68 5.21
N GLY A 34 -2.08 31.03 5.74
CA GLY A 34 -2.87 30.16 6.61
C GLY A 34 -3.35 28.88 5.93
N ALA A 35 -3.72 28.96 4.64
CA ALA A 35 -4.08 27.80 3.84
C ALA A 35 -2.89 26.84 3.62
N ARG A 36 -1.72 27.38 3.27
CA ARG A 36 -0.47 26.59 3.15
C ARG A 36 -0.07 25.93 4.46
N ASP A 37 -0.20 26.66 5.57
CA ASP A 37 0.15 26.18 6.90
C ASP A 37 -0.85 25.10 7.38
N ALA A 38 -2.12 25.20 7.01
CA ALA A 38 -3.13 24.17 7.22
C ALA A 38 -2.86 22.90 6.39
N GLU A 39 -2.45 23.05 5.13
CA GLU A 39 -2.06 21.95 4.23
C GLU A 39 -0.75 21.26 4.70
N PHE A 40 0.22 22.03 5.18
CA PHE A 40 1.42 21.48 5.81
C PHE A 40 1.08 20.70 7.09
N ARG A 41 0.19 21.23 7.94
CA ARG A 41 -0.26 20.51 9.14
C ARG A 41 -1.04 19.24 8.80
N SER A 42 -1.93 19.27 7.80
CA SER A 42 -2.72 18.09 7.42
C SER A 42 -1.84 17.00 6.82
N SER A 43 -0.89 17.35 5.95
CA SER A 43 0.07 16.41 5.38
C SER A 43 1.02 15.83 6.44
N ALA A 44 1.49 16.65 7.40
CA ALA A 44 2.28 16.17 8.54
C ALA A 44 1.48 15.20 9.42
N LEU A 45 0.21 15.51 9.72
CA LEU A 45 -0.67 14.63 10.48
C LEU A 45 -0.97 13.32 9.73
N GLU A 46 -1.15 13.34 8.41
CA GLU A 46 -1.26 12.13 7.59
C GLU A 46 0.02 11.28 7.64
N GLN A 47 1.19 11.92 7.56
CA GLN A 47 2.46 11.22 7.65
C GLN A 47 2.64 10.58 9.03
N PHE A 48 2.39 11.34 10.11
CA PHE A 48 2.41 10.79 11.46
C PHE A 48 1.41 9.64 11.61
N ALA A 49 0.19 9.77 11.09
CA ALA A 49 -0.80 8.69 11.12
C ALA A 49 -0.32 7.43 10.39
N ARG A 50 0.37 7.57 9.24
CA ARG A 50 0.96 6.44 8.50
C ARG A 50 2.13 5.80 9.26
N GLU A 51 2.97 6.60 9.92
CA GLU A 51 4.10 6.11 10.70
C GLU A 51 3.65 5.37 11.97
N PHE A 52 2.61 5.85 12.64
CA PHE A 52 2.02 5.17 13.81
C PHE A 52 1.10 3.99 13.45
N ALA A 53 0.64 3.89 12.20
CA ALA A 53 -0.13 2.74 11.73
C ALA A 53 0.70 1.46 11.59
N LEU A 54 2.03 1.57 11.54
CA LEU A 54 2.93 0.42 11.48
C LEU A 54 3.08 -0.20 12.88
N GLU A 55 2.32 -1.27 13.11
CA GLU A 55 2.41 -2.07 14.34
C GLU A 55 3.81 -2.69 14.48
N ARG A 56 4.70 -2.08 15.28
CA ARG A 56 6.03 -2.60 15.59
C ARG A 56 5.90 -3.81 16.53
N LYS A 57 5.64 -4.98 15.96
CA LYS A 57 5.65 -6.25 16.70
C LYS A 57 7.04 -6.48 17.30
N GLY A 58 7.08 -6.70 18.62
CA GLY A 58 8.34 -6.87 19.36
C GLY A 58 9.12 -8.12 18.92
N GLY A 59 10.38 -8.22 19.34
CA GLY A 59 11.17 -9.45 19.14
C GLY A 59 10.53 -10.67 19.81
N PHE A 60 9.95 -10.48 21.00
CA PHE A 60 9.20 -11.50 21.73
C PHE A 60 7.93 -11.94 20.98
N ASP A 61 7.16 -11.01 20.44
CA ASP A 61 5.96 -11.34 19.65
C ASP A 61 6.32 -12.17 18.41
N ARG A 62 7.41 -11.82 17.71
CA ARG A 62 7.91 -12.60 16.57
C ARG A 62 8.38 -13.99 16.96
N PHE A 63 9.01 -14.15 18.12
CA PHE A 63 9.39 -15.45 18.65
C PHE A 63 8.16 -16.31 18.99
N MET A 64 7.19 -15.75 19.72
CA MET A 64 5.95 -16.44 20.06
C MET A 64 5.10 -16.77 18.83
N ASP A 65 5.10 -15.90 17.82
CA ASP A 65 4.50 -16.16 16.51
C ASP A 65 5.20 -17.30 15.78
N GLY A 66 6.53 -17.33 15.83
CA GLY A 66 7.35 -18.43 15.31
C GLY A 66 7.00 -19.75 15.98
N LEU A 67 7.03 -19.78 17.31
CA LEU A 67 6.72 -20.97 18.11
C LEU A 67 5.33 -21.51 17.81
N ASN A 68 4.33 -20.64 17.67
CA ASN A 68 2.97 -21.04 17.29
C ASN A 68 2.82 -21.39 15.79
N ARG A 69 3.84 -21.18 14.96
CA ARG A 69 3.87 -21.61 13.55
C ARG A 69 4.60 -22.94 13.36
N VAL A 70 5.42 -23.37 14.33
CA VAL A 70 6.13 -24.67 14.34
C VAL A 70 5.22 -25.89 14.26
N PRO A 71 4.00 -25.92 14.81
CA PRO A 71 3.16 -27.14 14.75
C PRO A 71 2.91 -27.62 13.33
N ARG A 72 2.73 -26.71 12.36
CA ARG A 72 2.39 -27.07 10.97
C ARG A 72 3.57 -27.74 10.24
N PRO A 73 4.79 -27.17 10.24
CA PRO A 73 5.98 -27.86 9.76
C PRO A 73 6.26 -29.17 10.51
N LEU A 74 6.10 -29.18 11.84
CA LEU A 74 6.38 -30.37 12.64
C LEU A 74 5.45 -31.53 12.26
N MET A 75 4.16 -31.27 12.03
CA MET A 75 3.25 -32.31 11.56
C MET A 75 3.66 -32.86 10.19
N ALA A 76 4.05 -32.00 9.25
CA ALA A 76 4.48 -32.43 7.91
C ALA A 76 5.79 -33.24 7.95
N PHE A 77 6.80 -32.76 8.68
CA PHE A 77 8.05 -33.51 8.85
C PHE A 77 7.86 -34.77 9.68
N GLY A 78 6.94 -34.76 10.65
CA GLY A 78 6.57 -35.91 11.46
C GLY A 78 5.95 -37.03 10.62
N THR A 79 5.01 -36.73 9.72
CA THR A 79 4.44 -37.75 8.82
C THR A 79 5.45 -38.30 7.83
N ILE A 80 6.28 -37.44 7.23
CA ILE A 80 7.37 -37.90 6.36
C ILE A 80 8.34 -38.79 7.15
N GLY A 81 8.71 -38.38 8.36
CA GLY A 81 9.57 -39.14 9.25
C GLY A 81 8.98 -40.50 9.64
N LEU A 82 7.66 -40.59 9.89
CA LEU A 82 6.98 -41.86 10.13
C LEU A 82 7.03 -42.78 8.90
N CYS A 83 6.83 -42.25 7.70
CA CYS A 83 6.96 -43.01 6.46
C CYS A 83 8.38 -43.56 6.28
N VAL A 84 9.41 -42.74 6.55
CA VAL A 84 10.80 -43.17 6.48
C VAL A 84 11.11 -44.20 7.56
N ALA A 85 10.67 -43.99 8.81
CA ALA A 85 10.89 -44.91 9.91
C ALA A 85 10.29 -46.30 9.63
N ALA A 86 9.11 -46.34 9.01
CA ALA A 86 8.48 -47.60 8.59
C ALA A 86 9.30 -48.37 7.53
N MET A 87 10.06 -47.66 6.68
CA MET A 87 10.93 -48.29 5.67
C MET A 87 12.30 -48.70 6.24
N VAL A 88 12.85 -47.92 7.17
CA VAL A 88 14.18 -48.15 7.74
C VAL A 88 14.18 -49.30 8.77
N ASP A 89 13.19 -49.33 9.67
CA ASP A 89 13.06 -50.40 10.67
C ASP A 89 11.57 -50.75 10.88
N PRO A 90 11.03 -51.69 10.08
CA PRO A 90 9.61 -52.04 10.12
C PRO A 90 9.22 -52.73 11.43
N VAL A 91 10.13 -53.48 12.07
CA VAL A 91 9.83 -54.20 13.32
C VAL A 91 9.71 -53.22 14.47
N TRP A 92 10.64 -52.27 14.57
CA TRP A 92 10.57 -51.20 15.56
C TRP A 92 9.31 -50.36 15.38
N PHE A 93 8.97 -49.99 14.14
CA PHE A 93 7.76 -49.23 13.84
C PHE A 93 6.49 -50.00 14.25
N ALA A 94 6.36 -51.26 13.86
CA ALA A 94 5.21 -52.10 14.19
C ALA A 94 5.01 -52.26 15.72
N ALA A 95 6.10 -52.42 16.47
CA ALA A 95 6.05 -52.51 17.93
C ALA A 95 5.48 -51.23 18.58
N ARG A 96 5.76 -50.03 18.03
CA ARG A 96 5.16 -48.78 18.52
C ARG A 96 3.71 -48.62 18.10
N MET A 97 3.34 -49.08 16.90
CA MET A 97 1.95 -49.06 16.43
C MET A 97 1.03 -49.94 17.31
N GLN A 98 1.54 -51.02 17.90
CA GLN A 98 0.78 -51.79 18.90
C GLN A 98 0.41 -50.95 20.12
N GLY A 99 1.32 -50.08 20.60
CA GLY A 99 1.03 -49.16 21.70
C GLY A 99 -0.06 -48.14 21.34
N ILE A 100 -0.04 -47.63 20.10
CA ILE A 100 -1.06 -46.71 19.59
C ILE A 100 -2.42 -47.40 19.46
N ALA A 101 -2.45 -48.68 19.07
CA ALA A 101 -3.69 -49.46 18.97
C ALA A 101 -4.37 -49.70 20.33
N LEU A 102 -3.61 -49.64 21.43
CA LEU A 102 -4.15 -49.77 22.79
C LEU A 102 -4.72 -48.45 23.35
N VAL A 103 -4.57 -47.33 22.64
CA VAL A 103 -5.10 -46.04 23.07
C VAL A 103 -6.63 -46.09 23.03
N PRO A 104 -7.32 -45.84 24.16
CA PRO A 104 -8.79 -45.82 24.19
C PRO A 104 -9.40 -44.83 23.20
N GLU A 105 -10.53 -45.21 22.59
CA GLU A 105 -11.29 -44.36 21.66
C GLU A 105 -11.60 -42.95 22.20
N PRO A 106 -11.99 -42.76 23.48
CA PRO A 106 -12.25 -41.42 24.02
C PRO A 106 -11.04 -40.48 23.97
N LEU A 107 -9.81 -41.00 24.06
CA LEU A 107 -8.61 -40.17 23.99
C LEU A 107 -8.35 -39.68 22.56
N TRP A 108 -8.74 -40.44 21.54
CA TRP A 108 -8.70 -39.98 20.16
C TRP A 108 -9.66 -38.81 19.92
N TRP A 109 -10.86 -38.90 20.47
CA TRP A 109 -11.82 -37.80 20.45
C TRP A 109 -11.30 -36.56 21.17
N LEU A 110 -10.71 -36.74 22.36
CA LEU A 110 -10.10 -35.64 23.11
C LEU A 110 -8.96 -34.97 22.35
N PHE A 111 -8.04 -35.75 21.77
CA PHE A 111 -6.95 -35.23 20.95
C PHE A 111 -7.49 -34.44 19.75
N GLY A 112 -8.45 -35.01 19.02
CA GLY A 112 -9.12 -34.34 17.90
C GLY A 112 -9.80 -33.03 18.32
N ALA A 113 -10.46 -33.01 19.48
CA ALA A 113 -11.11 -31.82 20.02
C ALA A 113 -10.10 -30.73 20.39
N ILE A 114 -9.01 -31.06 21.09
CA ILE A 114 -7.97 -30.10 21.48
C ILE A 114 -7.29 -29.49 20.24
N VAL A 115 -6.91 -30.32 19.27
CA VAL A 115 -6.29 -29.89 18.02
C VAL A 115 -7.26 -29.00 17.22
N SER A 116 -8.51 -29.44 17.08
CA SER A 116 -9.56 -28.68 16.37
C SER A 116 -9.84 -27.34 17.05
N PHE A 117 -9.82 -27.28 18.38
CA PHE A 117 -9.98 -26.04 19.13
C PHE A 117 -8.79 -25.09 18.92
N TYR A 118 -7.55 -25.60 19.06
CA TYR A 118 -6.32 -24.82 18.88
C TYR A 118 -6.23 -24.20 17.48
N PHE A 119 -6.43 -25.02 16.45
CA PHE A 119 -6.36 -24.54 15.07
C PHE A 119 -7.64 -23.79 14.66
N GLY A 120 -8.82 -24.24 15.07
CA GLY A 120 -10.11 -23.63 14.74
C GLY A 120 -10.24 -22.20 15.25
N ALA A 121 -9.77 -21.91 16.47
CA ALA A 121 -9.75 -20.54 17.00
C ALA A 121 -8.79 -19.62 16.22
N ARG A 122 -7.62 -20.12 15.79
CA ARG A 122 -6.67 -19.34 14.98
C ARG A 122 -7.14 -19.06 13.56
N TYR A 123 -7.88 -19.97 12.93
CA TYR A 123 -8.46 -19.73 11.61
C TYR A 123 -9.53 -18.63 11.63
N GLN A 124 -10.27 -18.49 12.74
CA GLN A 124 -11.26 -17.42 12.90
C GLN A 124 -10.61 -16.03 12.94
N VAL A 125 -9.47 -15.87 13.63
CA VAL A 125 -8.75 -14.58 13.70
C VAL A 125 -8.26 -14.14 12.32
N LYS A 126 -7.70 -15.07 11.52
CA LYS A 126 -7.25 -14.75 10.15
C LYS A 126 -8.40 -14.40 9.20
N SER A 127 -9.59 -14.97 9.42
CA SER A 127 -10.79 -14.61 8.66
C SER A 127 -11.23 -13.16 8.93
N GLN A 128 -11.10 -12.69 10.17
CA GLN A 128 -11.39 -11.30 10.53
C GLN A 128 -10.38 -10.32 9.93
N ASP A 129 -9.09 -10.67 9.89
CA ASP A 129 -8.07 -9.85 9.22
C ASP A 129 -8.31 -9.77 7.71
N PHE A 130 -8.74 -10.88 7.09
CA PHE A 130 -9.15 -10.89 5.68
C PHE A 130 -10.35 -9.98 5.44
N GLN A 131 -11.39 -10.08 6.27
CA GLN A 131 -12.56 -9.18 6.19
C GLN A 131 -12.16 -7.70 6.36
N ARG A 132 -11.30 -7.37 7.33
CA ARG A 132 -10.78 -5.99 7.50
C ARG A 132 -9.99 -5.52 6.29
N SER A 133 -9.14 -6.38 5.71
CA SER A 133 -8.38 -6.04 4.51
C SER A 133 -9.29 -5.77 3.30
N VAL A 134 -10.35 -6.58 3.13
CA VAL A 134 -11.34 -6.39 2.06
C VAL A 134 -12.10 -5.07 2.25
N VAL A 135 -12.52 -4.75 3.48
CA VAL A 135 -13.18 -3.47 3.78
C VAL A 135 -12.26 -2.27 3.53
N ALA A 136 -10.98 -2.35 3.93
CA ALA A 136 -10.01 -1.29 3.68
C ALA A 136 -9.73 -1.09 2.18
N THR A 137 -9.63 -2.18 1.41
CA THR A 137 -9.49 -2.11 -0.05
C THR A 137 -10.76 -1.57 -0.72
N MET A 138 -11.94 -1.96 -0.26
CA MET A 138 -13.21 -1.41 -0.75
C MET A 138 -13.35 0.09 -0.47
N ALA A 139 -12.85 0.57 0.68
CA ALA A 139 -12.83 1.99 1.00
C ALA A 139 -11.91 2.81 0.06
N GLN A 140 -10.87 2.19 -0.51
CA GLN A 140 -9.96 2.84 -1.48
C GLN A 140 -10.41 2.70 -2.94
N ALA A 141 -11.35 1.81 -3.26
CA ALA A 141 -11.87 1.61 -4.60
C ALA A 141 -12.38 2.89 -5.31
N PRO A 142 -13.14 3.81 -4.66
CA PRO A 142 -13.58 5.05 -5.32
C PRO A 142 -12.41 5.98 -5.67
N LEU A 143 -11.39 6.04 -4.81
CA LEU A 143 -10.16 6.83 -5.04
C LEU A 143 -9.35 6.30 -6.23
N VAL A 144 -9.18 4.97 -6.31
CA VAL A 144 -8.50 4.33 -7.45
C VAL A 144 -9.26 4.57 -8.75
N THR A 145 -10.59 4.49 -8.72
CA THR A 145 -11.44 4.75 -9.90
C THR A 145 -11.35 6.21 -10.36
N ALA A 146 -11.35 7.16 -9.42
CA ALA A 146 -11.16 8.58 -9.71
C ALA A 146 -9.78 8.88 -10.31
N ASN A 147 -8.72 8.27 -9.77
CA ASN A 147 -7.37 8.40 -10.31
C ASN A 147 -7.25 7.81 -11.72
N ILE A 148 -7.86 6.65 -11.98
CA ILE A 148 -7.90 6.04 -13.32
C ILE A 148 -8.66 6.95 -14.30
N ALA A 149 -9.79 7.52 -13.89
CA ALA A 149 -10.55 8.46 -14.72
C ALA A 149 -9.74 9.72 -15.04
N ALA A 150 -9.04 10.27 -14.04
CA ALA A 150 -8.15 11.42 -14.22
C ALA A 150 -6.98 11.12 -15.17
N LEU A 151 -6.35 9.94 -15.04
CA LEU A 151 -5.28 9.49 -15.94
C LEU A 151 -5.79 9.30 -17.38
N ASN A 152 -6.98 8.72 -17.56
CA ASN A 152 -7.59 8.57 -18.87
C ASN A 152 -7.97 9.92 -19.49
N ALA A 153 -8.43 10.88 -18.69
CA ALA A 153 -8.70 12.25 -19.14
C ALA A 153 -7.40 12.96 -19.57
N LEU A 154 -6.31 12.76 -18.83
CA LEU A 154 -4.98 13.27 -19.20
C LEU A 154 -4.47 12.64 -20.51
N ALA A 155 -4.65 11.32 -20.67
CA ALA A 155 -4.28 10.59 -21.88
C ALA A 155 -5.16 10.94 -23.09
N ALA A 156 -6.42 11.32 -22.86
CA ALA A 156 -7.32 11.82 -23.90
C ALA A 156 -6.95 13.25 -24.32
N GLY A 157 -6.54 14.09 -23.37
CA GLY A 157 -6.01 15.43 -23.63
C GLY A 157 -4.66 15.40 -24.36
N SER A 158 -3.79 14.44 -24.04
CA SER A 158 -2.51 14.25 -24.75
C SER A 158 -2.68 13.70 -26.17
N ARG A 159 -3.85 13.10 -26.49
CA ARG A 159 -4.17 12.57 -27.82
C ARG A 159 -4.67 13.65 -28.80
N GLY A 160 -4.82 14.89 -28.33
CA GLY A 160 -5.32 16.04 -29.09
C GLY A 160 -4.27 17.04 -29.57
N LEU A 161 -2.99 16.89 -29.19
CA LEU A 161 -1.92 17.59 -29.90
C LEU A 161 -1.54 16.73 -31.12
N PRO A 162 -1.73 17.20 -32.37
CA PRO A 162 -0.88 16.70 -33.44
C PRO A 162 0.57 16.87 -32.97
N PRO A 163 1.52 16.02 -33.40
CA PRO A 163 2.93 16.31 -33.17
C PRO A 163 3.24 17.64 -33.85
N THR A 164 3.10 18.76 -33.12
CA THR A 164 3.60 20.06 -33.53
C THR A 164 5.09 19.90 -33.48
N SER A 165 5.62 19.54 -34.65
CA SER A 165 7.04 19.49 -34.95
C SER A 165 7.79 18.68 -33.89
N ALA A 166 7.69 17.34 -33.99
CA ALA A 166 8.90 16.58 -33.78
C ALA A 166 9.93 17.17 -34.76
N GLY A 167 10.73 18.12 -34.28
CA GLY A 167 12.06 18.35 -34.85
C GLY A 167 12.64 16.97 -35.07
N ASN A 168 13.07 16.73 -36.30
CA ASN A 168 13.42 15.45 -36.88
C ASN A 168 13.83 14.46 -35.78
N GLY A 169 13.24 13.27 -35.74
CA GLY A 169 13.71 12.17 -34.87
C GLY A 169 15.17 11.72 -35.13
N GLN A 170 15.92 12.51 -35.90
CA GLN A 170 17.34 12.47 -36.17
C GLN A 170 18.15 13.50 -35.34
N ASP A 171 17.53 14.53 -34.74
CA ASP A 171 18.19 15.62 -34.02
C ASP A 171 18.15 15.48 -32.49
N ASN A 172 17.87 14.28 -31.95
CA ASN A 172 17.97 14.03 -30.52
C ASN A 172 19.36 13.42 -30.20
N PRO A 173 20.30 14.19 -29.62
CA PRO A 173 21.66 13.74 -29.34
C PRO A 173 21.71 12.58 -28.34
N ALA A 174 20.75 12.50 -27.41
CA ALA A 174 20.70 11.41 -26.43
C ALA A 174 20.28 10.08 -27.07
N LEU A 175 19.38 10.10 -28.06
CA LEU A 175 18.95 8.91 -28.81
C LEU A 175 20.01 8.42 -29.81
N MET A 176 20.87 9.32 -30.30
CA MET A 176 22.02 8.97 -31.13
C MET A 176 23.11 8.30 -30.31
N ALA A 177 23.43 8.85 -29.13
CA ALA A 177 24.40 8.26 -28.20
C ALA A 177 23.98 6.86 -27.73
N TRP A 178 22.69 6.66 -27.43
CA TRP A 178 22.18 5.35 -27.02
C TRP A 178 22.25 4.30 -28.13
N ARG A 179 21.95 4.66 -29.39
CA ARG A 179 22.08 3.74 -30.54
C ARG A 179 23.53 3.39 -30.85
N GLN A 180 24.45 4.34 -30.72
CA GLN A 180 25.88 4.07 -30.90
C GLN A 180 26.45 3.14 -29.84
N ALA A 181 25.90 3.15 -28.62
CA ALA A 181 26.32 2.25 -27.55
C ALA A 181 25.74 0.83 -27.64
N ASP A 182 24.72 0.61 -28.48
CA ASP A 182 24.09 -0.70 -28.69
C ASP A 182 24.70 -1.44 -29.91
N ASP A 183 25.38 -0.71 -30.80
CA ASP A 183 26.08 -1.22 -31.99
C ASP A 183 27.59 -1.52 -31.76
N GLU A 184 28.13 -1.27 -30.55
CA GLU A 184 29.48 -1.69 -30.08
C GLU A 184 29.43 -2.95 -29.20
#